data_AF-A0A2U9PKH8-F1
#
_entry.id   AF-A0A2U9PKH8-F1
#
_cell.length_a   1.000
_cell.length_b   1.000
_cell.length_c   1.000
_cell.angle_alpha   90.00
_cell.angle_beta   90.00
_cell.angle_gamma   90.00
#
_symmetry.space_group_name_H-M   'P 1'
#
loop_
_entity.id
_entity.type
_entity.pdbx_description
1 polymer ?
#
loop_
_entity_poly.entity_id
_entity_poly.type
_entity_poly.pdbx_seq_one_letter_code
_entity_poly.pdbx_strand_id
1 'polypeptide(L)'
;MTCRVLKLARQPYYRWLANPVTDAEMIEAYRANALYDAHKDDPEFGYRYLVEEAREAGQPMAERTAWRICSQNRLWSVFGKKRGKNGKVGPPVHDDLVERDFTARGPNQL
;
A
#
# COMPACT_ATOMS: atom_id res chain seq x y z
N MET A 1 25.62 30.23 -2.84
CA MET A 1 24.88 30.80 -3.98
C MET A 1 24.06 29.77 -4.77
N THR A 2 23.96 28.51 -4.35
CA THR A 2 23.35 27.43 -5.15
C THR A 2 21.82 27.27 -4.99
N CYS A 3 21.24 27.46 -3.79
CA CYS A 3 19.79 27.27 -3.57
C CYS A 3 18.91 28.16 -4.47
N ARG A 4 19.36 29.40 -4.77
CA ARG A 4 18.63 30.33 -5.65
C ARG A 4 18.57 29.84 -7.10
N VAL A 5 19.66 29.24 -7.60
CA VAL A 5 19.73 28.67 -8.96
C VAL A 5 18.78 27.49 -9.09
N LEU A 6 18.72 26.63 -8.06
CA LEU A 6 17.84 25.47 -8.00
C LEU A 6 16.39 25.80 -7.59
N LYS A 7 16.07 27.07 -7.37
CA LYS A 7 14.75 27.54 -6.88
C LYS A 7 14.29 26.82 -5.60
N LEU A 8 15.23 26.47 -4.72
CA LEU A 8 14.98 25.81 -3.44
C LEU A 8 14.93 26.83 -2.30
N ALA A 9 13.98 26.63 -1.39
CA ALA A 9 13.92 27.40 -0.15
C ALA A 9 15.12 27.05 0.75
N ARG A 10 15.70 28.08 1.40
CA ARG A 10 16.96 27.96 2.14
C ARG A 10 16.83 27.15 3.43
N GLN A 11 15.73 27.35 4.18
CA GLN A 11 15.46 26.64 5.42
C GLN A 11 15.32 25.12 5.25
N PRO A 12 14.46 24.60 4.35
CA PRO A 12 14.34 23.15 4.17
C PRO A 12 15.63 22.54 3.60
N TYR A 13 16.37 23.27 2.76
CA TYR A 13 17.67 22.83 2.27
C TYR A 13 18.66 22.57 3.40
N TYR A 14 18.82 23.50 4.35
CA TYR A 14 19.76 23.29 5.45
C TYR A 14 19.26 22.27 6.47
N ARG A 15 17.95 22.13 6.67
CA ARG A 15 17.39 21.04 7.49
C ARG A 15 17.72 19.67 6.89
N TRP A 16 17.50 19.52 5.59
CA TRP A 16 17.88 18.31 4.86
C TRP A 16 19.39 18.10 4.86
N LEU A 17 20.20 19.14 4.67
CA LEU A 17 21.66 19.01 4.69
C LEU A 17 22.18 18.53 6.05
N ALA A 18 21.55 18.96 7.15
CA ALA A 18 21.92 18.55 8.49
C ALA A 18 21.50 17.11 8.81
N ASN A 19 20.35 16.67 8.29
CA ASN A 19 19.88 15.29 8.44
C ASN A 19 19.20 14.80 7.15
N PRO A 20 19.97 14.33 6.16
CA PRO A 20 19.43 13.99 4.85
C PRO A 20 18.64 12.68 4.84
N VAL A 21 18.88 11.81 5.82
CA VAL A 21 18.13 10.58 6.06
C VAL A 21 17.60 10.66 7.48
N THR A 22 16.30 10.82 7.61
CA THR A 22 15.65 10.93 8.91
C THR A 22 15.62 9.58 9.62
N ASP A 23 15.54 9.61 10.95
CA ASP A 23 15.39 8.38 11.75
C ASP A 23 14.16 7.58 11.33
N ALA A 24 13.09 8.27 10.92
CA ALA A 24 11.87 7.64 10.42
C ALA A 24 12.11 6.87 9.11
N GLU A 25 12.85 7.43 8.17
CA GLU A 25 13.24 6.75 6.92
C GLU A 25 14.16 5.56 7.21
N MET A 26 15.08 5.69 8.17
CA MET A 26 15.96 4.59 8.57
C MET A 26 15.16 3.43 9.19
N ILE A 27 14.22 3.74 10.10
CA ILE A 27 13.33 2.74 10.70
C ILE A 27 12.45 2.09 9.63
N GLU A 28 11.91 2.86 8.69
CA GLU A 28 11.11 2.30 7.60
C GLU A 28 11.93 1.37 6.69
N ALA A 29 13.19 1.72 6.41
CA ALA A 29 14.11 0.87 5.66
C ALA A 29 14.38 -0.47 6.38
N TYR A 30 14.67 -0.43 7.69
CA TYR A 30 14.88 -1.66 8.47
C TYR A 30 13.64 -2.54 8.53
N ARG A 31 12.46 -1.94 8.69
CA ARG A 31 11.18 -2.65 8.65
C ARG A 31 10.90 -3.27 7.30
N ALA A 32 11.21 -2.56 6.21
CA ALA A 32 11.05 -3.09 4.86
C ALA A 32 11.98 -4.29 4.61
N ASN A 33 13.23 -4.21 5.07
CA ASN A 33 14.17 -5.33 4.97
C ASN A 33 13.69 -6.54 5.79
N ALA A 34 13.27 -6.33 7.04
CA ALA A 34 12.74 -7.42 7.87
C ALA A 34 11.52 -8.13 7.23
N LEU A 35 10.61 -7.36 6.62
CA LEU A 35 9.47 -7.93 5.89
C LEU A 35 9.89 -8.64 4.59
N TYR A 36 10.94 -8.16 3.94
CA TYR A 36 11.49 -8.81 2.75
C TYR A 36 12.14 -10.15 3.10
N ASP A 37 12.96 -10.18 4.15
CA ASP A 37 13.64 -11.38 4.62
C ASP A 37 12.61 -12.43 5.08
N ALA A 38 11.63 -12.03 5.92
CA ALA A 38 10.51 -12.87 6.32
C ALA A 38 9.74 -13.46 5.12
N HIS A 39 9.47 -12.63 4.09
CA HIS A 39 8.76 -13.10 2.91
C HIS A 39 9.60 -14.01 2.01
N LYS A 40 10.92 -13.85 2.03
CA LYS A 40 11.84 -14.71 1.29
C LYS A 40 11.93 -16.09 1.94
N ASP A 41 11.90 -16.15 3.27
CA ASP A 41 11.93 -17.39 4.02
C ASP A 41 10.58 -18.14 3.92
N ASP A 42 9.46 -17.41 4.01
CA ASP A 42 8.09 -17.95 3.89
C ASP A 42 7.24 -17.19 2.84
N PRO A 43 7.42 -17.46 1.54
CA PRO A 43 6.67 -16.79 0.46
C PRO A 43 5.17 -17.12 0.47
N GLU A 44 4.74 -18.14 1.19
CA GLU A 44 3.35 -18.52 1.46
C GLU A 44 2.63 -17.49 2.31
N PHE A 45 3.34 -16.73 3.13
CA PHE A 45 2.74 -15.83 4.10
C PHE A 45 2.36 -14.47 3.51
N GLY A 46 1.22 -13.98 3.99
CA GLY A 46 0.78 -12.60 3.75
C GLY A 46 1.23 -11.67 4.87
N TYR A 47 1.07 -10.35 4.66
CA TYR A 47 1.54 -9.31 5.58
C TYR A 47 1.16 -9.51 7.06
N ARG A 48 0.04 -10.18 7.36
CA ARG A 48 -0.41 -10.44 8.74
C ARG A 48 0.52 -11.38 9.50
N TYR A 49 1.10 -12.37 8.83
CA TYR A 49 2.06 -13.30 9.44
C TYR A 49 3.47 -12.71 9.42
N LEU A 50 3.86 -12.07 8.31
CA LEU A 50 5.17 -11.42 8.18
C LEU A 50 5.43 -10.33 9.24
N VAL A 51 4.38 -9.69 9.78
CA VAL A 51 4.50 -8.72 10.88
C VAL A 51 5.05 -9.34 12.16
N GLU A 52 4.63 -10.56 12.47
CA GLU A 52 5.05 -11.24 13.69
C GLU A 52 6.50 -11.72 13.55
N GLU A 53 6.87 -12.23 12.39
CA GLU A 53 8.26 -12.58 12.10
C GLU A 53 9.19 -11.36 12.10
N ALA A 54 8.74 -10.23 11.51
CA ALA A 54 9.47 -8.97 11.61
C ALA A 54 9.60 -8.48 13.06
N ARG A 55 8.61 -8.77 13.93
CA ARG A 55 8.69 -8.47 15.37
C ARG A 55 9.74 -9.35 16.05
N GLU A 56 9.83 -10.63 15.73
CA GLU A 56 10.86 -11.54 16.24
C GLU A 56 12.26 -11.14 15.75
N ALA A 57 12.37 -10.63 14.52
CA ALA A 57 13.59 -10.01 13.97
C ALA A 57 13.91 -8.62 14.57
N GLY A 58 13.18 -8.17 15.59
CA GLY A 58 13.45 -6.92 16.31
C GLY A 58 12.90 -5.66 15.64
N GLN A 59 12.04 -5.79 14.63
CA GLN A 59 11.40 -4.68 13.91
C GLN A 59 9.88 -4.65 14.13
N PRO A 60 9.39 -4.38 15.36
CA PRO A 60 7.96 -4.30 15.62
C PRO A 60 7.32 -3.14 14.87
N MET A 61 6.13 -3.38 14.31
CA MET A 61 5.33 -2.36 13.65
C MET A 61 3.84 -2.68 13.70
N ALA A 62 3.02 -1.66 13.45
CA ALA A 62 1.58 -1.86 13.27
C ALA A 62 1.30 -2.63 11.98
N GLU A 63 0.27 -3.49 11.98
CA GLU A 63 -0.14 -4.25 10.80
C GLU A 63 -0.42 -3.36 9.58
N ARG A 64 -0.99 -2.17 9.79
CA ARG A 64 -1.25 -1.21 8.72
C ARG A 64 0.04 -0.73 8.04
N THR A 65 1.12 -0.58 8.80
CA THR A 65 2.43 -0.19 8.29
C THR A 65 3.02 -1.32 7.45
N ALA A 66 2.99 -2.55 7.95
CA ALA A 66 3.46 -3.69 7.18
C ALA A 66 2.64 -3.92 5.90
N TRP A 67 1.31 -3.80 5.97
CA TRP A 67 0.47 -3.86 4.77
C TRP A 67 0.88 -2.83 3.72
N ARG A 68 1.11 -1.57 4.13
CA ARG A 68 1.55 -0.51 3.23
C ARG A 68 2.90 -0.86 2.59
N ILE A 69 3.88 -1.30 3.38
CA ILE A 69 5.22 -1.64 2.92
C ILE A 69 5.17 -2.86 1.98
N CYS A 70 4.52 -3.96 2.38
CA CYS A 70 4.35 -5.14 1.53
C CYS A 70 3.62 -4.81 0.23
N SER A 71 2.59 -3.96 0.27
CA SER A 71 1.86 -3.56 -0.93
C SER A 71 2.71 -2.72 -1.88
N GLN A 72 3.56 -1.82 -1.37
CA GLN A 72 4.46 -1.00 -2.19
C GLN A 72 5.58 -1.85 -2.81
N ASN A 73 6.11 -2.81 -2.07
CA ASN A 73 7.17 -3.72 -2.49
C ASN A 73 6.66 -4.98 -3.22
N ARG A 74 5.34 -5.13 -3.40
CA ARG A 74 4.68 -6.28 -4.04
C ARG A 74 5.02 -7.62 -3.38
N LEU A 75 5.22 -7.61 -2.06
CA LEU A 75 5.40 -8.83 -1.25
C LEU A 75 4.02 -9.44 -1.01
N TRP A 76 3.65 -10.38 -1.87
CA TRP A 76 2.35 -11.05 -1.83
C TRP A 76 2.56 -12.53 -1.61
N SER A 77 1.70 -13.11 -0.78
CA SER A 77 1.60 -14.56 -0.64
C SER A 77 1.46 -15.23 -2.01
N VAL A 78 2.26 -16.26 -2.26
CA VAL A 78 2.18 -17.08 -3.48
C VAL A 78 0.82 -17.76 -3.64
N PHE A 79 0.08 -17.97 -2.55
CA PHE A 79 -1.29 -18.49 -2.55
C PHE A 79 -2.35 -17.42 -2.84
N GLY A 80 -1.95 -16.27 -3.39
CA GLY A 80 -2.84 -15.16 -3.73
C GLY A 80 -4.08 -15.61 -4.51
N LYS A 81 -5.24 -15.56 -3.87
CA LYS A 81 -6.52 -15.79 -4.53
C LYS A 81 -6.68 -14.73 -5.61
N LYS A 82 -6.78 -15.16 -6.87
CA LYS A 82 -6.98 -14.25 -8.01
C LYS A 82 -8.14 -13.32 -7.69
N ARG A 83 -7.91 -12.00 -7.77
CA ARG A 83 -8.97 -11.00 -7.58
C ARG A 83 -10.12 -11.37 -8.50
N GLY A 84 -11.31 -11.56 -7.94
CA GLY A 84 -12.50 -11.86 -8.72
C GLY A 84 -12.62 -10.82 -9.83
N LYS A 85 -12.76 -11.26 -11.08
CA LYS A 85 -13.10 -10.33 -12.15
C LYS A 85 -14.45 -9.73 -11.76
N ASN A 86 -14.56 -8.40 -11.73
CA ASN A 86 -15.87 -7.75 -11.73
C ASN A 86 -16.50 -8.07 -13.09
N GLY A 87 -17.15 -9.24 -13.18
CA GLY A 87 -17.92 -9.63 -14.35
C GLY A 87 -19.02 -8.61 -14.59
N LYS A 88 -19.48 -8.49 -15.84
CA LYS A 88 -20.71 -7.76 -16.12
C LYS A 88 -21.79 -8.30 -15.19
N VAL A 89 -22.50 -7.40 -14.52
CA VAL A 89 -23.62 -7.76 -13.64
C VAL A 89 -24.54 -8.66 -14.46
N GLY A 90 -24.91 -9.81 -13.90
CA GLY A 90 -25.81 -10.74 -14.58
C GLY A 90 -27.15 -10.07 -14.89
N PRO A 91 -27.95 -10.62 -15.82
CA PRO A 91 -29.31 -10.17 -16.04
C PRO A 91 -30.09 -10.10 -14.72
N PRO A 92 -31.06 -9.17 -14.58
CA PRO A 92 -31.93 -9.12 -13.41
C PRO A 92 -32.54 -10.50 -13.13
N VAL A 93 -32.48 -10.95 -11.88
CA VAL A 93 -33.00 -12.27 -11.47
C VAL A 93 -34.54 -12.29 -11.49
N HIS A 94 -35.17 -11.12 -11.55
CA HIS A 94 -36.61 -10.95 -11.52
C HIS A 94 -37.07 -10.03 -12.66
N ASP A 95 -38.27 -10.30 -13.17
CA ASP A 95 -38.95 -9.43 -14.12
C ASP A 95 -39.20 -8.06 -13.47
N ASP A 96 -38.81 -6.98 -14.15
CA ASP A 96 -39.08 -5.62 -13.69
C ASP A 96 -40.55 -5.27 -13.97
N LEU A 97 -41.42 -5.67 -13.05
CA LEU A 97 -42.87 -5.41 -13.11
C LEU A 97 -43.22 -3.92 -12.98
N VAL A 98 -42.24 -3.06 -12.67
CA VAL A 98 -42.44 -1.62 -12.46
C VAL A 98 -41.99 -0.81 -13.69
N GLU A 99 -41.34 -1.44 -14.68
CA GLU A 99 -40.81 -0.83 -15.91
C GLU A 99 -40.09 0.51 -15.67
N ARG A 100 -39.20 0.56 -14.67
CA ARG A 100 -38.51 1.80 -14.32
C ARG A 100 -37.17 1.91 -15.04
N ASP A 101 -37.03 2.93 -15.87
CA ASP A 101 -35.75 3.27 -16.46
C ASP A 101 -34.84 3.93 -15.41
N PHE A 102 -33.81 3.20 -14.97
CA PHE A 102 -32.78 3.69 -14.06
C PHE A 102 -31.45 3.98 -14.79
N THR A 103 -31.50 4.15 -16.12
CA THR A 103 -30.31 4.38 -16.95
C THR A 103 -29.79 5.81 -16.75
N ALA A 104 -28.87 5.97 -15.81
CA ALA A 104 -28.21 7.25 -15.57
C ALA A 104 -27.09 7.52 -16.59
N ARG A 105 -27.12 8.69 -17.24
CA ARG A 105 -26.03 9.14 -18.13
C ARG A 105 -24.80 9.67 -17.37
N GLY A 106 -24.90 9.85 -16.06
CA GLY A 106 -23.81 10.32 -15.21
C GLY A 106 -24.05 10.09 -13.72
N PRO A 107 -23.03 10.35 -12.87
CA PRO A 107 -23.14 10.19 -11.42
C PRO A 107 -24.22 11.12 -10.85
N ASN A 108 -25.02 10.61 -9.90
CA ASN A 108 -26.11 11.33 -9.23
C ASN A 108 -27.27 11.76 -10.16
N GLN A 109 -27.64 10.92 -11.12
CA GLN A 109 -28.88 11.04 -11.89
C GLN A 109 -29.66 9.71 -11.77
N LEU A 110 -30.99 9.81 -11.68
CA LEU A 110 -31.93 8.70 -11.85
C LEU A 110 -32.79 9.02 -13.07
#